data_AF-A0A9E3TGL6-F1
#
_entry.id   AF-A0A9E3TGL6-F1
#
_cell.length_a   1.000
_cell.length_b   1.000
_cell.length_c   1.000
_cell.angle_alpha   90.00
_cell.angle_beta   90.00
_cell.angle_gamma   90.00
#
_symmetry.space_group_name_H-M   'P 1'
#
loop_
_entity.id
_entity.type
_entity.pdbx_description
1 polymer ?
#
loop_
_entity_poly.entity_id
_entity_poly.type
_entity_poly.pdbx_seq_one_letter_code
_entity_poly.pdbx_strand_id
1 'polypeptide(L)'
;MTVGATPELNELVDAMFGTFTRGAGLDTGGDGDCEEESYFENGRVSAVTVADLFAAARLLRHVAPWQVASDQQVLRLDIPELGVEGACVSIIGALGQNLGVLIFPSLSGFDAFLKAASRRRPKSRRIDLGTSWLSFALVPGSELPASMRREVADHGWPVADEMSYPQVEHRDPDGLLRPLTDRDVRIASACATSLSAFFVANREAFEADGGEPICQSFTDDRGRLVRFTFPYEAFPLFAVGTDPQPPSPGSPRATLRRNDPCHCGSGRKYKQCHLDTDRPTKQGSGEASRG
;
A
#
# COMPACT_ATOMS: atom_id res chain seq x y z
N MET A 1 17.84 -23.61 -1.52
CA MET A 1 16.61 -23.81 -0.72
C MET A 1 15.58 -22.87 -1.31
N THR A 2 14.56 -23.41 -1.95
CA THR A 2 13.48 -22.65 -2.59
C THR A 2 12.69 -21.94 -1.51
N VAL A 3 12.74 -20.60 -1.49
CA VAL A 3 11.85 -19.76 -0.67
C VAL A 3 10.44 -20.13 -1.09
N GLY A 4 9.74 -20.85 -0.22
CA GLY A 4 8.38 -21.31 -0.50
C GLY A 4 7.46 -20.11 -0.50
N ALA A 5 7.09 -19.64 -1.69
CA ALA A 5 5.92 -18.78 -1.87
C ALA A 5 4.78 -19.42 -1.09
N THR A 6 4.18 -18.70 -0.14
CA THR A 6 2.99 -19.19 0.55
C THR A 6 1.86 -19.25 -0.49
N PRO A 7 1.41 -20.44 -0.94
CA PRO A 7 0.33 -20.55 -1.92
C PRO A 7 -0.96 -19.90 -1.41
N GLU A 8 -1.10 -19.68 -0.11
CA GLU A 8 -2.29 -19.17 0.54
C GLU A 8 -2.66 -17.76 0.09
N LEU A 9 -1.71 -16.84 -0.15
CA LEU A 9 -2.06 -15.48 -0.59
C LEU A 9 -2.45 -15.46 -2.06
N ASN A 10 -1.76 -16.20 -2.93
CA ASN A 10 -2.12 -16.30 -4.34
C ASN A 10 -3.44 -17.05 -4.55
N GLU A 11 -3.70 -18.15 -3.82
CA GLU A 11 -4.98 -18.87 -3.84
C GLU A 11 -6.11 -18.02 -3.24
N LEU A 12 -5.83 -17.23 -2.22
CA LEU A 12 -6.80 -16.31 -1.66
C LEU A 12 -7.13 -15.19 -2.64
N VAL A 13 -6.11 -14.55 -3.22
CA VAL A 13 -6.25 -13.56 -4.28
C VAL A 13 -7.06 -14.21 -5.40
N ASP A 14 -6.72 -15.40 -5.89
CA ASP A 14 -7.50 -16.09 -6.92
C ASP A 14 -8.95 -16.40 -6.49
N ALA A 15 -9.18 -16.80 -5.24
CA ALA A 15 -10.54 -16.99 -4.70
C ALA A 15 -11.29 -15.66 -4.48
N MET A 16 -10.60 -14.52 -4.40
CA MET A 16 -11.19 -13.19 -4.23
C MET A 16 -11.30 -12.41 -5.55
N PHE A 17 -10.46 -12.69 -6.54
CA PHE A 17 -10.56 -12.16 -7.89
C PHE A 17 -11.49 -13.07 -8.70
N GLY A 18 -11.29 -14.39 -8.69
CA GLY A 18 -12.09 -15.39 -9.40
C GLY A 18 -13.54 -15.59 -8.93
N THR A 19 -13.87 -15.33 -7.66
CA THR A 19 -15.29 -15.31 -7.22
C THR A 19 -16.00 -14.02 -7.64
N PHE A 20 -15.26 -12.95 -7.92
CA PHE A 20 -15.82 -11.62 -8.17
C PHE A 20 -15.78 -11.22 -9.65
N THR A 21 -14.83 -11.73 -10.44
CA THR A 21 -14.83 -11.63 -11.92
C THR A 21 -15.96 -12.47 -12.55
N ARG A 22 -16.39 -13.54 -11.88
CA ARG A 22 -17.62 -14.29 -12.26
C ARG A 22 -18.92 -13.66 -11.74
N GLY A 23 -18.84 -12.54 -11.03
CA GLY A 23 -19.98 -11.85 -10.41
C GLY A 23 -20.68 -10.81 -11.31
N ALA A 24 -20.23 -10.59 -12.54
CA ALA A 24 -20.92 -9.76 -13.55
C ALA A 24 -22.09 -10.53 -14.23
N GLY A 25 -22.78 -11.36 -13.46
CA GLY A 25 -23.80 -12.28 -13.96
C GLY A 25 -24.64 -12.87 -12.84
N LEU A 26 -25.08 -12.04 -11.88
CA LEU A 26 -26.27 -12.37 -11.12
C LEU A 26 -27.47 -11.84 -11.91
N ASP A 27 -28.22 -12.77 -12.50
CA ASP A 27 -29.53 -12.61 -13.12
C ASP A 27 -30.37 -11.53 -12.42
N THR A 28 -30.32 -10.31 -12.95
CA THR A 28 -31.37 -9.33 -12.79
C THR A 28 -31.95 -9.15 -14.18
N GLY A 29 -33.00 -9.91 -14.47
CA GLY A 29 -33.80 -9.70 -15.67
C GLY A 29 -34.30 -8.25 -15.67
N GLY A 30 -33.78 -7.46 -16.59
CA GLY A 30 -34.15 -6.07 -16.80
C GLY A 30 -33.28 -5.49 -17.91
N ASP A 31 -33.92 -5.13 -19.02
CA ASP A 31 -33.34 -4.38 -20.14
C ASP A 31 -32.88 -3.00 -19.67
N GLY A 32 -31.74 -2.94 -18.99
CA GLY A 32 -31.02 -1.72 -18.63
C GLY A 32 -29.65 -1.79 -19.28
N ASP A 33 -29.34 -0.78 -20.09
CA ASP A 33 -28.04 -0.61 -20.75
C ASP A 33 -26.91 -0.88 -19.75
N CYS A 34 -26.24 -2.03 -19.88
CA CYS A 34 -25.03 -2.31 -19.13
C CYS A 34 -24.01 -1.23 -19.53
N GLU A 35 -23.70 -0.28 -18.64
CA GLU A 35 -22.64 0.70 -18.86
C GLU A 35 -21.38 -0.08 -19.28
N GLU A 36 -20.94 0.08 -20.54
CA GLU A 36 -19.73 -0.58 -21.03
C GLU A 36 -18.54 -0.12 -20.18
N GLU A 37 -17.84 -1.05 -19.53
CA GLU A 37 -16.61 -0.75 -18.78
C GLU A 37 -15.61 0.00 -19.67
N SER A 38 -14.93 0.99 -19.12
CA SER A 38 -14.04 1.90 -19.85
C SER A 38 -12.86 2.30 -18.99
N TYR A 39 -11.67 2.41 -19.58
CA TYR A 39 -10.49 2.94 -18.89
C TYR A 39 -10.67 4.39 -18.45
N PHE A 40 -11.54 5.13 -19.13
CA PHE A 40 -11.84 6.53 -18.81
C PHE A 40 -12.85 6.67 -17.68
N GLU A 41 -13.51 5.58 -17.26
CA GLU A 41 -14.47 5.59 -16.16
C GLU A 41 -15.53 6.68 -16.33
N ASN A 42 -16.14 6.74 -17.50
CA ASN A 42 -17.10 7.79 -17.90
C ASN A 42 -16.53 9.22 -17.79
N GLY A 43 -15.22 9.39 -18.06
CA GLY A 43 -14.50 10.66 -18.02
C GLY A 43 -13.88 11.01 -16.66
N ARG A 44 -13.98 10.14 -15.65
CA ARG A 44 -13.33 10.31 -14.34
C ARG A 44 -11.82 10.13 -14.39
N VAL A 45 -11.31 9.43 -15.39
CA VAL A 45 -9.88 9.20 -15.62
C VAL A 45 -9.48 9.82 -16.96
N SER A 46 -8.42 10.62 -16.95
CA SER A 46 -7.95 11.28 -18.16
C SER A 46 -7.15 10.34 -19.07
N ALA A 47 -7.18 10.56 -20.38
CA ALA A 47 -6.42 9.75 -21.34
C ALA A 47 -4.90 9.82 -21.13
N VAL A 48 -4.40 10.93 -20.58
CA VAL A 48 -2.99 11.06 -20.19
C VAL A 48 -2.66 10.09 -19.06
N THR A 49 -3.52 10.01 -18.04
CA THR A 49 -3.35 9.08 -16.91
C THR A 49 -3.42 7.61 -17.37
N VAL A 50 -4.31 7.28 -18.31
CA VAL A 50 -4.35 5.92 -18.88
C VAL A 50 -3.10 5.62 -19.72
N ALA A 51 -2.61 6.56 -20.51
CA ALA A 51 -1.35 6.37 -21.25
C ALA A 51 -0.17 6.09 -20.30
N ASP A 52 -0.06 6.85 -19.20
CA ASP A 52 0.96 6.64 -18.16
C ASP A 52 0.81 5.25 -17.52
N LEU A 53 -0.43 4.76 -17.32
CA LEU A 53 -0.72 3.41 -16.82
C LEU A 53 -0.18 2.31 -17.75
N PHE A 54 -0.41 2.41 -19.05
CA PHE A 54 0.09 1.44 -20.03
C PHE A 54 1.62 1.46 -20.13
N ALA A 55 2.23 2.65 -20.09
CA ALA A 55 3.68 2.77 -20.04
C ALA A 55 4.26 2.08 -18.79
N ALA A 56 3.65 2.30 -17.61
CA ALA A 56 4.03 1.67 -16.36
C ALA A 56 3.87 0.15 -16.40
N ALA A 57 2.76 -0.34 -16.97
CA ALA A 57 2.47 -1.76 -17.16
C ALA A 57 3.55 -2.46 -17.97
N ARG A 58 3.96 -1.83 -19.08
CA ARG A 58 5.03 -2.35 -19.93
C ARG A 58 6.34 -2.51 -19.16
N LEU A 59 6.73 -1.49 -18.39
CA LEU A 59 7.96 -1.54 -17.57
C LEU A 59 7.90 -2.65 -16.53
N LEU A 60 6.80 -2.72 -15.77
CA LEU A 60 6.62 -3.71 -14.71
C LEU A 60 6.63 -5.13 -15.27
N ARG A 61 6.00 -5.36 -16.43
CA ARG A 61 6.03 -6.65 -17.13
C ARG A 61 7.42 -7.08 -17.57
N HIS A 62 8.24 -6.14 -18.03
CA HIS A 62 9.61 -6.42 -18.48
C HIS A 62 10.53 -6.74 -17.31
N VAL A 63 10.37 -6.04 -16.19
CA VAL A 63 11.14 -6.28 -14.96
C VAL A 63 10.69 -7.56 -14.26
N ALA A 64 9.38 -7.85 -14.28
CA ALA A 64 8.74 -9.04 -13.73
C ALA A 64 9.17 -9.36 -12.27
N PRO A 65 8.96 -8.44 -11.31
CA PRO A 65 9.49 -8.59 -9.95
C PRO A 65 8.95 -9.84 -9.23
N TRP A 66 7.75 -10.30 -9.57
CA TRP A 66 7.12 -11.52 -9.05
C TRP A 66 7.89 -12.81 -9.38
N GLN A 67 8.85 -12.81 -10.30
CA GLN A 67 9.71 -13.98 -10.56
C GLN A 67 10.76 -14.20 -9.46
N VAL A 68 10.98 -13.20 -8.62
CA VAL A 68 12.06 -13.18 -7.61
C VAL A 68 11.50 -12.86 -6.23
N ALA A 69 10.66 -11.82 -6.14
CA ALA A 69 10.08 -11.37 -4.88
C ALA A 69 9.02 -12.36 -4.38
N SER A 70 9.04 -12.60 -3.07
CA SER A 70 7.98 -13.32 -2.36
C SER A 70 6.83 -12.36 -2.04
N ASP A 71 5.61 -12.88 -2.01
CA ASP A 71 4.42 -12.09 -1.67
C ASP A 71 4.37 -11.67 -0.19
N GLN A 72 5.17 -12.33 0.66
CA GLN A 72 5.44 -11.95 2.05
C GLN A 72 6.40 -10.76 2.19
N GLN A 73 7.18 -10.45 1.15
CA GLN A 73 8.11 -9.32 1.13
C GLN A 73 7.33 -8.05 0.78
N VAL A 74 6.77 -7.40 1.80
CA VAL A 74 6.02 -6.15 1.63
C VAL A 74 6.92 -4.91 1.68
N LEU A 75 6.57 -3.92 0.87
CA LEU A 75 7.26 -2.64 0.79
C LEU A 75 6.39 -1.52 1.36
N ARG A 76 7.02 -0.52 1.98
CA ARG A 76 6.36 0.76 2.26
C ARG A 76 6.46 1.66 1.03
N LEU A 77 5.36 2.32 0.69
CA LEU A 77 5.24 3.31 -0.37
C LEU A 77 4.80 4.66 0.21
N ASP A 78 5.53 5.73 -0.14
CA ASP A 78 5.11 7.11 0.08
C ASP A 78 5.10 7.87 -1.26
N ILE A 79 4.01 8.56 -1.56
CA ILE A 79 3.84 9.50 -2.69
C ILE A 79 3.21 10.79 -2.15
N PRO A 80 4.01 11.74 -1.64
CA PRO A 80 3.50 12.93 -0.96
C PRO A 80 2.53 13.77 -1.80
N GLU A 81 2.82 13.95 -3.09
CA GLU A 81 1.97 14.75 -4.00
C GLU A 81 0.57 14.15 -4.20
N LEU A 82 0.46 12.82 -4.10
CA LEU A 82 -0.83 12.13 -4.17
C LEU A 82 -1.44 11.89 -2.77
N GLY A 83 -0.79 12.36 -1.70
CA GLY A 83 -1.24 12.13 -0.32
C GLY A 83 -1.20 10.66 0.09
N VAL A 84 -0.24 9.90 -0.44
CA VAL A 84 0.03 8.52 -0.03
C VAL A 84 1.18 8.54 0.96
N GLU A 85 0.94 8.13 2.19
CA GLU A 85 1.97 8.05 3.24
C GLU A 85 1.83 6.72 3.96
N GLY A 86 2.91 5.93 3.98
CA GLY A 86 2.94 4.65 4.66
C GLY A 86 2.05 3.57 4.03
N ALA A 87 1.77 3.64 2.73
CA ALA A 87 1.03 2.58 2.06
C ALA A 87 1.84 1.28 2.05
N CYS A 88 1.18 0.14 2.19
CA CYS A 88 1.81 -1.18 2.13
C CYS A 88 1.61 -1.76 0.73
N VAL A 89 2.70 -2.11 0.05
CA VAL A 89 2.69 -2.71 -1.28
C VAL A 89 3.12 -4.16 -1.17
N SER A 90 2.26 -5.06 -1.64
CA SER A 90 2.54 -6.49 -1.78
C SER A 90 2.64 -6.85 -3.25
N ILE A 91 3.69 -7.55 -3.64
CA ILE A 91 3.91 -8.03 -5.01
C ILE A 91 3.22 -9.39 -5.14
N ILE A 92 2.34 -9.53 -6.14
CA ILE A 92 1.57 -10.76 -6.36
C ILE A 92 1.95 -11.42 -7.69
N GLY A 93 1.72 -12.74 -7.76
CA GLY A 93 1.93 -13.52 -8.97
C GLY A 93 3.22 -14.36 -9.00
N ALA A 94 3.75 -14.72 -7.83
CA ALA A 94 4.87 -15.66 -7.71
C ALA A 94 4.56 -17.04 -8.36
N LEU A 95 3.28 -17.42 -8.43
CA LEU A 95 2.81 -18.64 -9.09
C LEU A 95 2.55 -18.46 -10.61
N GLY A 96 2.90 -17.30 -11.18
CA GLY A 96 2.67 -17.01 -12.60
C GLY A 96 1.22 -16.67 -12.96
N GLN A 97 0.35 -16.52 -11.97
CA GLN A 97 -1.05 -16.14 -12.11
C GLN A 97 -1.29 -14.80 -11.41
N ASN A 98 -2.26 -14.00 -11.84
CA ASN A 98 -2.60 -12.72 -11.20
C ASN A 98 -1.37 -11.81 -11.01
N LEU A 99 -0.62 -11.57 -12.09
CA LEU A 99 0.63 -10.83 -12.06
C LEU A 99 0.35 -9.35 -11.73
N GLY A 100 0.96 -8.82 -10.67
CA GLY A 100 0.68 -7.43 -10.31
C GLY A 100 1.15 -7.01 -8.92
N VAL A 101 0.49 -5.99 -8.39
CA VAL A 101 0.72 -5.45 -7.06
C VAL A 101 -0.60 -5.10 -6.38
N LEU A 102 -0.63 -5.29 -5.07
CA LEU A 102 -1.71 -4.82 -4.19
C LEU A 102 -1.17 -3.68 -3.32
N ILE A 103 -1.91 -2.59 -3.26
CA ILE A 103 -1.57 -1.39 -2.52
C ILE A 103 -2.63 -1.18 -1.44
N PHE A 104 -2.21 -1.34 -0.19
CA PHE A 104 -3.02 -1.12 0.99
C PHE A 104 -2.70 0.25 1.61
N PRO A 105 -3.67 0.93 2.25
CA PRO A 105 -3.42 2.20 2.92
C PRO A 105 -2.34 2.15 4.00
N SER A 106 -2.09 0.98 4.61
CA SER A 106 -1.10 0.78 5.65
C SER A 106 -0.74 -0.70 5.83
N LEU A 107 0.34 -0.98 6.57
CA LEU A 107 0.64 -2.36 7.03
C LEU A 107 -0.48 -2.95 7.90
N SER A 108 -1.10 -2.13 8.76
CA SER A 108 -2.24 -2.60 9.56
C SER A 108 -3.46 -2.97 8.70
N GLY A 109 -3.65 -2.30 7.56
CA GLY A 109 -4.64 -2.67 6.57
C GLY A 109 -4.34 -4.03 5.93
N PHE A 110 -3.09 -4.23 5.50
CA PHE A 110 -2.64 -5.52 4.97
C PHE A 110 -2.83 -6.66 5.99
N ASP A 111 -2.45 -6.46 7.25
CA ASP A 111 -2.67 -7.45 8.32
C ASP A 111 -4.15 -7.74 8.54
N ALA A 112 -5.01 -6.72 8.49
CA ALA A 112 -6.45 -6.87 8.62
C ALA A 112 -7.03 -7.72 7.46
N PHE A 113 -6.56 -7.46 6.24
CA PHE A 113 -6.91 -8.23 5.05
C PHE A 113 -6.51 -9.69 5.21
N LEU A 114 -5.26 -10.00 5.56
CA LEU A 114 -4.78 -11.39 5.78
C LEU A 114 -5.57 -12.12 6.88
N LYS A 115 -5.93 -11.41 7.95
CA LYS A 115 -6.77 -11.95 9.03
C LYS A 115 -8.20 -12.23 8.56
N ALA A 116 -8.80 -11.32 7.80
CA ALA A 116 -10.16 -11.48 7.27
C ALA A 116 -10.22 -12.64 6.26
N ALA A 117 -9.21 -12.72 5.41
CA ALA A 117 -8.99 -13.76 4.42
C ALA A 117 -8.86 -15.17 5.00
N SER A 118 -8.16 -15.30 6.13
CA SER A 118 -7.94 -16.58 6.81
C SER A 118 -9.18 -17.08 7.59
N ARG A 119 -10.20 -16.24 7.78
CA ARG A 119 -11.45 -16.65 8.44
C ARG A 119 -12.28 -17.51 7.47
N ARG A 120 -12.72 -18.69 7.93
CA ARG A 120 -13.69 -19.52 7.19
C ARG A 120 -14.92 -18.67 6.84
N ARG A 121 -15.21 -18.54 5.53
CA ARG A 121 -16.32 -17.71 5.00
C ARG A 121 -17.63 -18.03 5.74
N PRO A 122 -18.23 -17.08 6.47
CA PRO A 122 -19.58 -17.24 6.98
C PRO A 122 -20.57 -17.29 5.81
N LYS A 123 -21.56 -18.20 5.87
CA LYS A 123 -22.53 -18.46 4.79
C LYS A 123 -23.48 -17.29 4.47
N SER A 124 -23.45 -16.17 5.19
CA SER A 124 -24.17 -14.97 4.77
C SER A 124 -23.75 -13.70 5.52
N ARG A 125 -23.72 -12.62 4.72
CA ARG A 125 -24.00 -11.21 5.01
C ARG A 125 -22.81 -10.31 5.38
N ARG A 126 -22.45 -9.49 4.38
CA ARG A 126 -21.41 -8.44 4.32
C ARG A 126 -20.01 -8.96 4.65
N ILE A 127 -19.23 -9.16 3.60
CA ILE A 127 -17.79 -9.33 3.72
C ILE A 127 -17.27 -8.01 4.27
N ASP A 128 -16.42 -8.07 5.30
CA ASP A 128 -15.65 -6.93 5.80
C ASP A 128 -14.21 -7.41 5.90
N LEU A 129 -13.40 -6.88 4.99
CA LEU A 129 -11.98 -7.17 4.84
C LEU A 129 -11.14 -6.22 5.69
N GLY A 130 -11.78 -5.29 6.40
CA GLY A 130 -11.16 -4.38 7.36
C GLY A 130 -10.33 -3.26 6.73
N THR A 131 -10.15 -3.25 5.40
CA THR A 131 -9.38 -2.24 4.69
C THR A 131 -9.80 -2.15 3.22
N SER A 132 -9.70 -0.96 2.64
CA SER A 132 -9.74 -0.80 1.18
C SER A 132 -8.39 -1.16 0.58
N TRP A 133 -8.36 -1.55 -0.68
CA TRP A 133 -7.10 -1.73 -1.40
C TRP A 133 -7.25 -1.36 -2.86
N LEU A 134 -6.13 -0.96 -3.44
CA LEU A 134 -5.99 -0.69 -4.85
C LEU A 134 -5.16 -1.83 -5.45
N SER A 135 -5.69 -2.52 -6.46
CA SER A 135 -4.95 -3.51 -7.23
C SER A 135 -4.48 -2.91 -8.54
N PHE A 136 -3.28 -3.30 -8.94
CA PHE A 136 -2.79 -3.17 -10.30
C PHE A 136 -2.45 -4.58 -10.75
N ALA A 137 -3.14 -5.08 -11.78
CA ALA A 137 -2.93 -6.41 -12.33
C ALA A 137 -2.66 -6.33 -13.84
N LEU A 138 -1.95 -7.33 -14.34
CA LEU A 138 -1.77 -7.57 -15.76
C LEU A 138 -2.65 -8.74 -16.17
N VAL A 139 -3.57 -8.48 -17.09
CA VAL A 139 -4.57 -9.46 -17.55
C VAL A 139 -4.46 -9.73 -19.05
N PRO A 140 -4.94 -10.90 -19.51
CA PRO A 140 -5.07 -11.19 -20.93
C PRO A 140 -6.04 -10.24 -21.62
N GLY A 141 -5.71 -9.83 -22.85
CA GLY A 141 -6.63 -9.04 -23.66
C GLY A 141 -7.96 -9.76 -23.93
N SER A 142 -8.00 -11.09 -23.90
CA SER A 142 -9.24 -11.86 -24.02
C SER A 142 -10.18 -11.71 -22.82
N GLU A 143 -9.65 -11.37 -21.65
CA GLU A 143 -10.43 -11.16 -20.42
C GLU A 143 -10.93 -9.71 -20.30
N LEU A 144 -10.38 -8.79 -21.11
CA LEU A 144 -10.87 -7.41 -21.16
C LEU A 144 -12.20 -7.27 -21.90
N PRO A 145 -13.09 -6.40 -21.40
CA PRO A 145 -14.28 -5.95 -22.13
C PRO A 145 -13.96 -5.47 -23.55
N ALA A 146 -14.90 -5.70 -24.48
CA ALA A 146 -14.72 -5.33 -25.88
C ALA A 146 -14.59 -3.80 -26.09
N SER A 147 -15.21 -3.00 -25.22
CA SER A 147 -15.08 -1.54 -25.17
C SER A 147 -13.65 -1.12 -24.85
N MET A 148 -13.07 -1.64 -23.77
CA MET A 148 -11.70 -1.33 -23.34
C MET A 148 -10.67 -1.76 -24.39
N ARG A 149 -10.86 -2.90 -25.06
CA ARG A 149 -9.99 -3.30 -26.18
C ARG A 149 -10.05 -2.33 -27.36
N ARG A 150 -11.23 -1.80 -27.68
CA ARG A 150 -11.39 -0.77 -28.72
C ARG A 150 -10.63 0.50 -28.33
N GLU A 151 -10.76 0.95 -27.08
CA GLU A 151 -10.02 2.12 -26.57
C GLU A 151 -8.50 1.95 -26.72
N VAL A 152 -7.96 0.77 -26.38
CA VAL A 152 -6.52 0.50 -26.56
C VAL A 152 -6.10 0.61 -28.03
N ALA A 153 -6.90 0.04 -28.94
CA ALA A 153 -6.63 0.10 -30.37
C ALA A 153 -6.72 1.54 -30.92
N ASP A 154 -7.72 2.31 -30.49
CA ASP A 154 -7.98 3.67 -30.95
C ASP A 154 -6.88 4.65 -30.47
N HIS A 155 -6.41 4.47 -29.23
CA HIS A 155 -5.36 5.33 -28.66
C HIS A 155 -3.94 4.85 -28.97
N GLY A 156 -3.76 3.60 -29.44
CA GLY A 156 -2.46 3.04 -29.79
C GLY A 156 -1.50 2.92 -28.61
N TRP A 157 -2.02 2.67 -27.39
CA TRP A 157 -1.18 2.55 -26.20
C TRP A 157 -0.24 1.34 -26.27
N PRO A 158 1.00 1.48 -25.76
CA PRO A 158 1.98 0.41 -25.86
C PRO A 158 1.64 -0.73 -24.89
N VAL A 159 1.39 -1.93 -25.42
CA VAL A 159 1.21 -3.16 -24.62
C VAL A 159 2.44 -4.05 -24.83
N ALA A 160 2.94 -4.66 -23.75
CA ALA A 160 4.15 -5.51 -23.82
C ALA A 160 3.90 -6.82 -24.60
N ASP A 161 2.79 -7.49 -24.30
CA ASP A 161 2.33 -8.73 -24.93
C ASP A 161 0.81 -8.88 -24.72
N GLU A 162 0.20 -9.90 -25.33
CA GLU A 162 -1.26 -10.16 -25.24
C GLU A 162 -1.77 -10.44 -23.82
N MET A 163 -0.86 -10.68 -22.86
CA MET A 163 -1.13 -11.03 -21.46
C MET A 163 -0.87 -9.87 -20.49
N SER A 164 -0.55 -8.68 -21.01
CA SER A 164 -0.02 -7.58 -20.21
C SER A 164 -0.87 -6.31 -20.28
N TYR A 165 -2.18 -6.46 -20.38
CA TYR A 165 -3.06 -5.31 -20.30
C TYR A 165 -3.22 -4.90 -18.84
N PRO A 166 -2.97 -3.63 -18.48
CA PRO A 166 -3.18 -3.18 -17.12
C PRO A 166 -4.68 -3.17 -16.80
N GLN A 167 -5.01 -3.71 -15.64
CA GLN A 167 -6.31 -3.55 -15.00
C GLN A 167 -6.07 -2.99 -13.60
N VAL A 168 -6.78 -1.90 -13.29
CA VAL A 168 -6.76 -1.30 -11.95
C VAL A 168 -8.13 -1.51 -11.34
N GLU A 169 -8.18 -1.93 -10.09
CA GLU A 169 -9.42 -1.96 -9.32
C GLU A 169 -9.21 -1.31 -7.98
N HIS A 170 -10.20 -0.56 -7.49
CA HIS A 170 -10.22 -0.12 -6.11
C HIS A 170 -11.41 -0.79 -5.42
N ARG A 171 -11.13 -1.46 -4.31
CA ARG A 171 -12.16 -2.12 -3.50
C ARG A 171 -12.25 -1.48 -2.14
N ASP A 172 -13.49 -1.23 -1.72
CA ASP A 172 -13.79 -0.74 -0.38
C ASP A 172 -13.63 -1.86 0.67
N PRO A 173 -13.66 -1.55 1.98
CA PRO A 173 -13.50 -2.56 3.03
C PRO A 173 -14.52 -3.70 2.96
N ASP A 174 -15.68 -3.48 2.34
CA ASP A 174 -16.68 -4.54 2.13
C ASP A 174 -16.39 -5.45 0.92
N GLY A 175 -15.29 -5.19 0.21
CA GLY A 175 -14.85 -5.89 -0.98
C GLY A 175 -15.54 -5.46 -2.27
N LEU A 176 -16.48 -4.50 -2.20
CA LEU A 176 -17.15 -3.98 -3.38
C LEU A 176 -16.21 -3.11 -4.21
N LEU A 177 -16.32 -3.25 -5.52
CA LEU A 177 -15.66 -2.36 -6.46
C LEU A 177 -16.26 -0.96 -6.31
N ARG A 178 -15.38 0.01 -6.13
CA ARG A 178 -15.74 1.42 -6.25
C ARG A 178 -15.22 1.96 -7.58
N PRO A 179 -15.91 2.93 -8.19
CA PRO A 179 -15.43 3.54 -9.42
C PRO A 179 -14.06 4.19 -9.23
N LEU A 180 -13.18 4.04 -10.21
CA LEU A 180 -11.85 4.62 -10.13
C LEU A 180 -11.89 6.14 -10.32
N THR A 181 -10.98 6.81 -9.65
CA THR A 181 -10.66 8.22 -9.87
C THR A 181 -9.34 8.36 -10.60
N ASP A 182 -9.12 9.51 -11.26
CA ASP A 182 -7.82 9.84 -11.85
C ASP A 182 -6.67 9.71 -10.84
N ARG A 183 -6.91 9.99 -9.54
CA ARG A 183 -5.94 9.78 -8.47
C ARG A 183 -5.58 8.30 -8.28
N ASP A 184 -6.56 7.39 -8.31
CA ASP A 184 -6.32 5.96 -8.11
C ASP A 184 -5.39 5.41 -9.20
N VAL A 185 -5.66 5.75 -10.45
CA VAL A 185 -4.85 5.32 -11.60
C VAL A 185 -3.45 5.96 -11.58
N ARG A 186 -3.33 7.22 -11.11
CA ARG A 186 -2.02 7.86 -10.87
C ARG A 186 -1.20 7.17 -9.80
N ILE A 187 -1.81 6.73 -8.70
CA ILE A 187 -1.11 5.99 -7.64
C ILE A 187 -0.61 4.65 -8.21
N ALA A 188 -1.47 3.93 -8.93
CA ALA A 188 -1.12 2.63 -9.51
C ALA A 188 0.02 2.74 -10.53
N SER A 189 -0.05 3.71 -11.45
CA SER A 189 0.99 3.95 -12.48
C SER A 189 2.32 4.42 -11.88
N ALA A 190 2.29 5.35 -10.92
CA ALA A 190 3.49 5.83 -10.22
C ALA A 190 4.15 4.71 -9.40
N CYS A 191 3.34 3.88 -8.72
CA CYS A 191 3.81 2.70 -8.01
C CYS A 191 4.47 1.71 -8.97
N ALA A 192 3.81 1.30 -10.05
CA ALA A 192 4.36 0.33 -10.99
C ALA A 192 5.66 0.80 -11.66
N THR A 193 5.73 2.07 -12.08
CA THR A 193 6.94 2.66 -12.69
C THR A 193 8.10 2.71 -11.70
N SER A 194 7.86 3.27 -10.52
CA SER A 194 8.91 3.46 -9.52
C SER A 194 9.33 2.14 -8.86
N LEU A 195 8.40 1.19 -8.72
CA LEU A 195 8.71 -0.17 -8.26
C LEU A 195 9.62 -0.88 -9.27
N SER A 196 9.39 -0.70 -10.57
CA SER A 196 10.27 -1.25 -11.61
C SER A 196 11.70 -0.72 -11.46
N ALA A 197 11.87 0.58 -11.24
CA ALA A 197 13.17 1.19 -11.01
C ALA A 197 13.82 0.72 -9.69
N PHE A 198 13.05 0.68 -8.61
CA PHE A 198 13.50 0.20 -7.31
C PHE A 198 13.96 -1.25 -7.36
N PHE A 199 13.19 -2.12 -8.02
CA PHE A 199 13.52 -3.53 -8.14
C PHE A 199 14.79 -3.74 -8.98
N VAL A 200 14.95 -3.04 -10.10
CA VAL A 200 16.19 -3.13 -10.91
C VAL A 200 17.41 -2.70 -10.10
N ALA A 201 17.30 -1.65 -9.29
CA ALA A 201 18.42 -1.15 -8.49
C ALA A 201 18.76 -2.06 -7.29
N ASN A 202 17.80 -2.83 -6.78
CA ASN A 202 17.92 -3.55 -5.51
C ASN A 202 17.54 -5.03 -5.61
N ARG A 203 17.64 -5.63 -6.79
CA ARG A 203 17.21 -7.01 -7.06
C ARG A 203 17.77 -8.03 -6.05
N GLU A 204 19.05 -7.90 -5.71
CA GLU A 204 19.73 -8.80 -4.77
C GLU A 204 19.08 -8.81 -3.38
N ALA A 205 18.47 -7.70 -2.96
CA ALA A 205 17.78 -7.61 -1.67
C ALA A 205 16.50 -8.45 -1.61
N PHE A 206 15.87 -8.74 -2.76
CA PHE A 206 14.71 -9.63 -2.83
C PHE A 206 15.11 -11.11 -2.89
N GLU A 207 16.30 -11.42 -3.40
CA GLU A 207 16.84 -12.79 -3.48
C GLU A 207 17.40 -13.27 -2.13
N ALA A 208 17.91 -12.36 -1.31
CA ALA A 208 18.50 -12.68 -0.01
C ALA A 208 17.49 -12.56 1.15
N ASP A 209 17.31 -13.63 1.92
CA ASP A 209 16.62 -13.56 3.20
C ASP A 209 17.45 -12.72 4.19
N GLY A 210 16.97 -11.52 4.53
CA GLY A 210 17.58 -10.66 5.54
C GLY A 210 18.66 -9.70 5.04
N GLY A 211 18.51 -9.14 3.84
CA GLY A 211 19.35 -8.05 3.33
C GLY A 211 19.31 -6.77 4.18
N GLU A 212 20.28 -5.88 3.98
CA GLU A 212 20.28 -4.57 4.64
C GLU A 212 19.02 -3.78 4.23
N PRO A 213 18.36 -3.08 5.18
CA PRO A 213 17.22 -2.26 4.84
C PRO A 213 17.56 -1.19 3.80
N ILE A 214 16.63 -0.96 2.88
CA ILE A 214 16.80 -0.03 1.76
C ILE A 214 15.66 0.97 1.78
N CYS A 215 16.01 2.26 1.69
CA CYS A 215 15.06 3.33 1.46
C CYS A 215 15.58 4.20 0.32
N GLN A 216 14.84 4.24 -0.77
CA GLN A 216 15.22 4.98 -1.97
C GLN A 216 14.03 5.74 -2.52
N SER A 217 14.31 6.92 -3.05
CA SER A 217 13.32 7.77 -3.69
C SER A 217 13.63 7.88 -5.18
N PHE A 218 12.59 7.79 -5.99
CA PHE A 218 12.62 7.93 -7.43
C PHE A 218 11.75 9.12 -7.80
N THR A 219 12.15 9.79 -8.87
CA THR A 219 11.31 10.80 -9.50
C THR A 219 10.75 10.16 -10.76
N ASP A 220 9.43 10.11 -10.88
CA ASP A 220 8.81 9.60 -12.11
C ASP A 220 8.95 10.60 -13.27
N ASP A 221 8.45 10.22 -14.45
CA ASP A 221 8.48 11.03 -15.67
C ASP A 221 7.71 12.36 -15.56
N ARG A 222 6.84 12.50 -14.56
CA ARG A 222 6.08 13.72 -14.24
C ARG A 222 6.74 14.56 -13.16
N GLY A 223 7.91 14.17 -12.64
CA GLY A 223 8.58 14.90 -11.57
C GLY A 223 8.07 14.54 -10.17
N ARG A 224 7.22 13.53 -10.02
CA ARG A 224 6.63 13.16 -8.72
C ARG A 224 7.61 12.31 -7.94
N LEU A 225 7.81 12.67 -6.67
CA LEU A 225 8.66 11.91 -5.76
C LEU A 225 7.90 10.67 -5.24
N VAL A 226 8.44 9.49 -5.53
CA VAL A 226 7.96 8.21 -5.04
C VAL A 226 9.06 7.55 -4.21
N ARG A 227 8.76 7.23 -2.95
CA ARG A 227 9.71 6.60 -2.04
C ARG A 227 9.28 5.18 -1.71
N PHE A 228 10.21 4.25 -1.83
CA PHE A 228 10.06 2.89 -1.36
C PHE A 228 10.97 2.63 -0.15
N THR A 229 10.45 1.87 0.81
CA THR A 229 11.27 1.29 1.89
C THR A 229 11.04 -0.22 1.95
N PHE A 230 12.12 -0.98 2.00
CA PHE A 230 12.12 -2.43 2.07
C PHE A 230 13.14 -2.92 3.10
N PRO A 231 12.76 -3.80 4.05
CA PRO A 231 11.39 -4.21 4.37
C PRO A 231 10.54 -3.06 4.90
N TYR A 232 9.21 -3.18 4.86
CA TYR A 232 8.26 -2.13 5.28
C TYR A 232 8.61 -1.55 6.67
N GLU A 233 8.91 -2.41 7.63
CA GLU A 233 9.16 -2.08 9.04
C GLU A 233 10.44 -1.29 9.26
N ALA A 234 11.33 -1.23 8.26
CA ALA A 234 12.60 -0.53 8.38
C ALA A 234 12.49 0.99 8.24
N PHE A 235 11.33 1.52 7.87
CA PHE A 235 11.12 2.96 7.72
C PHE A 235 11.63 3.83 8.88
N PRO A 236 11.45 3.47 10.17
CA PRO A 236 11.96 4.27 11.29
C PRO A 236 13.49 4.48 11.28
N LEU A 237 14.25 3.62 10.61
CA LEU A 237 15.70 3.78 10.44
C LEU A 237 16.06 4.92 9.49
N PHE A 238 15.14 5.28 8.58
CA PHE A 238 15.34 6.29 7.54
C PHE A 238 14.55 7.57 7.80
N ALA A 239 13.74 7.59 8.86
CA ALA A 239 13.03 8.77 9.33
C ALA A 239 14.01 9.74 10.03
N VAL A 240 15.02 10.22 9.30
CA VAL A 240 15.88 11.31 9.75
C VAL A 240 15.28 12.61 9.23
N GLY A 241 14.60 13.37 10.09
CA GLY A 241 14.17 14.74 9.76
C GLY A 241 12.71 15.12 10.01
N THR A 242 11.89 14.26 10.61
CA THR A 242 10.71 14.74 11.36
C THR A 242 11.10 14.74 12.83
N ASP A 243 10.97 15.89 13.50
CA ASP A 243 11.15 16.07 14.95
C ASP A 243 10.72 14.81 15.72
N PRO A 244 11.42 14.42 16.81
CA PRO A 244 10.88 13.40 17.70
C PRO A 244 9.48 13.86 18.10
N GLN A 245 8.46 13.17 17.57
CA GLN A 245 7.09 13.43 17.93
C GLN A 245 7.05 13.37 19.46
N PRO A 246 6.71 14.47 20.16
CA PRO A 246 6.60 14.41 21.60
C PRO A 246 5.66 13.24 21.92
N PRO A 247 6.03 12.34 22.84
CA PRO A 247 5.22 11.16 23.13
C PRO A 247 3.80 11.62 23.42
N SER A 248 2.83 10.99 22.75
CA SER A 248 1.41 11.28 22.93
C SER A 248 1.09 11.47 24.42
N PRO A 249 0.39 12.54 24.81
CA PRO A 249 0.00 12.76 26.19
C PRO A 249 -1.03 11.67 26.57
N GLY A 250 -0.54 10.55 27.07
CA GLY A 250 -1.35 9.38 27.35
C GLY A 250 -0.58 8.14 27.80
N SER A 251 0.73 8.03 27.52
CA SER A 251 1.53 6.99 28.17
C SER A 251 1.82 7.38 29.62
N PRO A 252 1.55 6.51 30.61
CA PRO A 252 1.93 6.78 31.99
C PRO A 252 3.44 6.99 32.02
N ARG A 253 3.86 8.23 32.35
CA ARG A 253 5.27 8.60 32.52
C ARG A 253 5.89 7.55 33.43
N ALA A 254 6.77 6.72 32.88
CA ALA A 254 7.66 5.88 33.67
C ALA A 254 8.30 6.80 34.70
N THR A 255 8.13 6.49 35.97
CA THR A 255 8.65 7.27 37.08
C THR A 255 10.18 7.18 37.03
N LEU A 256 10.80 8.13 36.32
CA LEU A 256 12.25 8.25 36.21
C LEU A 256 12.85 8.25 37.62
N ARG A 257 13.70 7.26 37.89
CA ARG A 257 14.42 7.17 39.17
C ARG A 257 15.51 8.23 39.17
N ARG A 258 15.88 8.72 40.36
CA ARG A 258 16.85 9.83 40.55
C ARG A 258 18.18 9.67 39.77
N ASN A 259 18.63 8.45 39.53
CA ASN A 259 19.91 8.17 38.87
C ASN A 259 19.77 7.83 37.38
N ASP A 260 18.57 7.81 36.81
CA ASP A 260 18.35 7.50 35.39
C ASP A 260 18.88 8.63 34.49
N PRO A 261 19.24 8.35 33.23
CA PRO A 261 19.57 9.38 32.25
C PRO A 261 18.42 10.41 32.11
N CYS A 262 18.75 11.70 32.05
CA CYS A 262 17.73 12.73 31.91
C CYS A 262 17.08 12.70 30.52
N HIS A 263 15.75 12.87 30.49
CA HIS A 263 14.96 12.84 29.25
C HIS A 263 15.23 14.00 28.27
N CYS A 264 16.01 15.02 28.66
CA CYS A 264 16.37 16.15 27.80
C CYS A 264 17.56 15.86 26.86
N GLY A 265 18.15 14.65 26.91
CA GLY A 265 19.28 14.29 26.06
C GLY A 265 20.64 14.90 26.46
N SER A 266 20.73 15.58 27.62
CA SER A 266 21.97 16.24 28.07
C SER A 266 23.11 15.30 28.50
N GLY A 267 22.89 13.98 28.53
CA GLY A 267 23.84 12.99 29.05
C GLY A 267 24.02 13.03 30.59
N ARG A 268 23.32 13.92 31.30
CA ARG A 268 23.39 14.04 32.77
C ARG A 268 22.39 13.11 33.46
N LYS A 269 22.69 12.73 34.71
CA LYS A 269 21.74 12.01 35.59
C LYS A 269 20.53 12.91 35.89
N TYR A 270 19.32 12.34 35.96
CA TYR A 270 18.07 13.07 36.19
C TYR A 270 18.11 13.99 37.42
N LYS A 271 18.70 13.54 38.53
CA LYS A 271 18.91 14.35 39.74
C LYS A 271 19.81 15.59 39.57
N GLN A 272 20.61 15.65 38.53
CA GLN A 272 21.51 16.78 38.23
C GLN A 272 20.98 17.65 37.07
N CYS A 273 19.74 17.41 36.65
CA CYS A 273 19.17 18.07 35.49
C CYS A 273 17.74 18.53 35.77
N HIS A 274 16.72 17.70 35.53
CA HIS A 274 15.32 18.13 35.62
C HIS A 274 14.60 17.72 36.92
N LEU A 275 15.23 17.00 37.84
CA LEU A 275 14.56 16.52 39.07
C LEU A 275 13.95 17.64 39.93
N ASP A 276 14.61 18.79 40.03
CA ASP A 276 14.09 19.90 40.85
C ASP A 276 13.02 20.70 40.11
N THR A 277 13.11 20.78 38.78
CA THR A 277 12.09 21.41 37.91
C THR A 277 10.81 20.58 37.83
N ASP A 278 10.94 19.26 37.79
CA ASP A 278 9.83 18.31 37.66
C ASP A 278 9.17 17.98 39.00
N ARG A 279 9.73 18.45 40.11
CA ARG A 279 9.07 18.32 41.41
C ARG A 279 7.84 19.21 41.43
N PRO A 280 6.64 18.65 41.68
CA PRO A 280 5.46 19.48 41.86
C PRO A 280 5.69 20.41 43.05
N THR A 281 5.63 21.72 42.80
CA THR A 281 5.67 22.76 43.82
C THR A 281 4.53 22.48 44.79
N LYS A 282 4.85 22.18 46.05
CA LYS A 282 3.83 22.13 47.10
C LYS A 282 3.22 23.52 47.21
N GLN A 283 2.03 23.70 46.64
CA GLN A 283 1.19 24.87 46.92
C GLN A 283 0.93 24.91 48.42
N GLY A 284 1.22 26.07 49.00
CA GLY A 284 1.24 26.31 50.43
C GLY A 284 -0.10 26.02 51.09
N SER A 285 -0.02 25.23 52.14
CA SER A 285 -0.95 25.24 53.26
C SER A 285 -0.78 26.51 54.08
N GLY A 286 -1.89 27.20 54.37
CA GLY A 286 -2.07 28.15 55.48
C GLY A 286 -2.75 29.45 55.05
N GLU A 287 -3.64 30.09 55.81
CA GLU A 287 -4.36 29.79 57.06
C GLU A 287 -5.33 30.98 57.27
N ALA A 288 -6.52 30.71 57.84
CA ALA A 288 -7.48 31.57 58.55
C ALA A 288 -7.52 33.12 58.40
N SER A 289 -8.74 33.66 58.25
CA SER A 289 -9.21 34.77 59.10
C SER A 289 -10.74 34.82 59.20
N ARG A 290 -11.21 34.91 60.45
CA ARG A 290 -12.54 35.35 60.88
C ARG A 290 -12.80 36.81 60.47
N GLY A 291 -14.08 37.16 60.37
CA GLY A 291 -14.62 38.51 60.18
C GLY A 291 -16.07 38.45 59.79
#